data_AF-A0A015YCH0-F1
#
_entry.id   AF-A0A015YCH0-F1
#
_cell.length_a   1.000
_cell.length_b   1.000
_cell.length_c   1.000
_cell.angle_alpha   90.00
_cell.angle_beta   90.00
_cell.angle_gamma   90.00
#
_symmetry.space_group_name_H-M   'P 1'
#
loop_
_entity.id
_entity.type
_entity.pdbx_description
1 polymer ?
#
loop_
_entity_poly.entity_id
_entity_poly.type
_entity_poly.pdbx_seq_one_letter_code
_entity_poly.pdbx_strand_id
1 'polypeptide(L)'
;MKHICAYITDHIASNSHIVAANEGAAIGLAVGYHLATNKIPVVYMQNSGIGNSINPLLSLVDKEVYNIPLLLLVGWRGEPGVKDEPQH
;
A
#
# COMPACT_ATOMS: atom_id res chain seq x y z
N MET A 1 -3.21 12.06 1.24
CA MET A 1 -3.79 10.79 0.72
C MET A 1 -5.20 10.93 0.17
N LYS A 2 -6.11 11.73 0.75
CA LYS A 2 -7.48 11.89 0.20
C LYS A 2 -7.48 12.25 -1.30
N HIS A 3 -6.66 13.21 -1.72
CA HIS A 3 -6.56 13.64 -3.13
C HIS A 3 -6.06 12.55 -4.08
N ILE A 4 -5.02 11.79 -3.70
CA ILE A 4 -4.48 10.74 -4.57
C ILE A 4 -5.47 9.58 -4.74
N CYS A 5 -6.18 9.20 -3.67
CA CYS A 5 -7.23 8.18 -3.74
C CYS A 5 -8.35 8.59 -4.70
N ALA A 6 -8.85 9.84 -4.57
CA ALA A 6 -9.88 10.36 -5.47
C ALA A 6 -9.40 10.37 -6.92
N TYR A 7 -8.19 10.89 -7.16
CA TYR A 7 -7.62 10.92 -8.51
C TYR A 7 -7.48 9.53 -9.13
N ILE A 8 -6.94 8.55 -8.39
CA ILE A 8 -6.82 7.17 -8.87
C ILE A 8 -8.19 6.58 -9.20
N THR A 9 -9.18 6.80 -8.33
CA THR A 9 -10.54 6.28 -8.52
C THR A 9 -11.18 6.83 -9.80
N ASP A 10 -10.93 8.11 -10.12
CA ASP A 10 -11.53 8.78 -11.27
C ASP A 10 -10.80 8.50 -12.60
N HIS A 11 -9.51 8.11 -12.56
CA HIS A 11 -8.65 8.06 -13.76
C HIS A 11 -8.10 6.66 -14.10
N ILE A 12 -8.22 5.68 -13.19
CA ILE A 12 -7.72 4.33 -13.41
C ILE A 12 -8.89 3.38 -13.65
N ALA A 13 -8.71 2.45 -14.60
CA ALA A 13 -9.71 1.41 -14.86
C ALA A 13 -10.01 0.61 -13.59
N SER A 14 -11.28 0.28 -13.37
CA SER A 14 -11.75 -0.40 -12.15
C SER A 14 -11.11 -1.77 -11.90
N ASN A 15 -10.58 -2.43 -12.93
CA ASN A 15 -9.84 -3.68 -12.81
C ASN A 15 -8.36 -3.50 -12.42
N SER A 16 -7.88 -2.26 -12.37
CA SER A 16 -6.48 -1.88 -12.10
C SER A 16 -6.33 -1.15 -10.77
N HIS A 17 -7.43 -1.00 -10.02
CA HIS A 17 -7.45 -0.38 -8.70
C HIS A 17 -8.37 -1.20 -7.77
N ILE A 18 -7.79 -1.78 -6.71
CA ILE A 18 -8.51 -2.63 -5.76
C ILE A 18 -8.38 -2.03 -4.36
N VAL A 19 -9.51 -1.82 -3.69
CA VAL A 19 -9.56 -1.44 -2.28
C VAL A 19 -9.58 -2.70 -1.43
N ALA A 20 -8.47 -2.99 -0.75
CA ALA A 20 -8.35 -4.13 0.14
C ALA A 20 -9.04 -3.88 1.48
N ALA A 21 -9.43 -4.96 2.17
CA ALA A 21 -10.07 -4.88 3.50
C ALA A 21 -9.15 -4.32 4.59
N ASN A 22 -7.83 -4.48 4.42
CA ASN A 22 -6.79 -3.94 5.31
C ASN A 22 -5.42 -3.93 4.60
N GLU A 23 -4.42 -3.31 5.21
CA GLU A 23 -3.08 -3.14 4.63
C GLU A 23 -2.36 -4.47 4.43
N GLY A 24 -2.48 -5.42 5.36
CA GLY A 24 -1.90 -6.76 5.19
C GLY A 24 -2.48 -7.50 3.99
N ALA A 25 -3.80 -7.43 3.79
CA ALA A 25 -4.48 -7.98 2.62
C ALA A 25 -4.05 -7.27 1.33
N ALA A 26 -3.80 -5.95 1.37
CA ALA A 26 -3.29 -5.21 0.22
C ALA A 26 -1.91 -5.73 -0.23
N ILE A 27 -1.01 -6.03 0.71
CA ILE A 27 0.29 -6.65 0.41
C ILE A 27 0.10 -8.04 -0.21
N GLY A 28 -0.76 -8.88 0.37
CA GLY A 28 -1.04 -10.22 -0.18
C GLY A 28 -1.59 -10.19 -1.60
N LEU A 29 -2.54 -9.29 -1.88
CA LEU A 29 -3.10 -9.08 -3.21
C LEU A 29 -2.05 -8.60 -4.22
N ALA A 30 -1.20 -7.65 -3.81
CA ALA A 30 -0.11 -7.15 -4.64
C ALA A 30 0.88 -8.26 -5.00
N VAL A 31 1.29 -9.06 -4.01
CA VAL A 31 2.16 -10.22 -4.21
C VAL A 31 1.52 -11.22 -5.18
N GLY A 32 0.24 -11.56 -4.98
CA GLY A 32 -0.49 -12.45 -5.90
C GLY A 32 -0.54 -11.90 -7.33
N TYR A 33 -0.78 -10.59 -7.50
CA TYR A 33 -0.75 -9.93 -8.79
C TYR A 33 0.62 -10.01 -9.46
N HIS A 34 1.72 -9.78 -8.71
CA HIS A 34 3.07 -9.92 -9.23
C HIS A 34 3.32 -11.35 -9.73
N LEU A 35 3.00 -12.36 -8.91
CA LEU A 35 3.18 -13.77 -9.26
C LEU A 35 2.38 -14.18 -10.50
N ALA A 36 1.18 -13.63 -10.67
CA ALA A 36 0.31 -13.95 -11.81
C ALA A 36 0.70 -13.24 -13.11
N THR A 37 1.36 -12.08 -13.04
CA THR A 37 1.51 -11.18 -14.20
C THR A 37 2.96 -10.76 -14.49
N ASN A 38 3.88 -11.02 -13.59
CA ASN A 38 5.26 -10.53 -13.58
C ASN A 38 5.39 -8.98 -13.58
N LYS A 39 4.30 -8.25 -13.33
CA LYS A 39 4.29 -6.78 -13.22
C LYS A 39 4.54 -6.36 -11.78
N ILE A 40 5.19 -5.20 -11.59
CA ILE A 40 5.44 -4.66 -10.24
C ILE A 40 4.17 -3.94 -9.74
N PRO A 41 3.53 -4.42 -8.66
CA PRO A 41 2.36 -3.77 -8.08
C PRO A 41 2.74 -2.51 -7.30
N VAL A 42 1.78 -1.60 -7.16
CA VAL A 42 1.85 -0.46 -6.25
C VAL A 42 0.83 -0.68 -5.14
N VAL A 43 1.29 -0.61 -3.89
CA VAL A 43 0.42 -0.58 -2.71
C VAL A 43 0.55 0.79 -2.07
N TYR A 44 -0.57 1.42 -1.77
CA TYR A 44 -0.58 2.70 -1.08
C TYR A 44 -1.45 2.65 0.18
N MET A 45 -0.98 3.28 1.25
CA MET A 45 -1.61 3.27 2.57
C MET A 45 -1.24 4.50 3.40
N GLN A 46 -1.91 4.74 4.51
CA GLN A 46 -1.45 5.73 5.50
C GLN A 46 -0.37 5.14 6.39
N ASN A 47 0.52 5.99 6.92
CA ASN A 47 1.62 5.58 7.81
C ASN A 47 1.13 4.80 9.05
N SER A 48 -0.09 5.04 9.54
CA SER A 48 -0.70 4.24 10.61
C SER A 48 -0.90 2.76 10.25
N GLY A 49 -1.02 2.44 8.96
CA GLY A 49 -1.24 1.10 8.44
C GLY A 49 0.02 0.23 8.36
N ILE A 50 1.22 0.82 8.54
CA ILE A 50 2.50 0.11 8.42
C ILE A 50 2.53 -1.09 9.38
N GLY A 51 2.11 -0.91 10.63
CA GLY A 51 2.11 -1.99 11.62
C GLY A 51 1.26 -3.19 11.21
N ASN A 52 0.14 -2.96 10.54
CA ASN A 52 -0.74 -4.03 10.04
C ASN A 52 -0.18 -4.74 8.79
N SER A 53 0.69 -4.06 8.04
CA SER A 53 1.34 -4.61 6.85
C SER A 53 2.61 -5.42 7.13
N ILE A 54 3.15 -5.36 8.36
CA ILE A 54 4.51 -5.81 8.64
C ILE A 54 4.72 -7.32 8.43
N ASN A 55 3.77 -8.16 8.84
CA ASN A 55 3.90 -9.60 8.72
C ASN A 55 3.96 -10.05 7.24
N PRO A 56 3.04 -9.62 6.36
CA PRO A 56 3.15 -9.88 4.92
C PRO A 56 4.40 -9.28 4.27
N LEU A 57 4.83 -8.08 4.66
CA LEU A 57 6.06 -7.48 4.13
C LEU A 57 7.28 -8.34 4.44
N LEU A 58 7.45 -8.73 5.70
CA LEU A 58 8.57 -9.58 6.13
C LEU A 58 8.48 -10.98 5.53
N SER A 59 7.28 -11.53 5.40
CA SER A 59 7.10 -12.92 4.97
C SER A 59 7.11 -13.10 3.45
N LEU A 60 6.89 -12.04 2.65
CA LEU A 60 6.71 -12.14 1.19
C LEU A 60 7.62 -11.21 0.40
N VAL A 61 7.96 -10.05 0.94
CA VAL A 61 8.66 -8.97 0.19
C VAL A 61 10.11 -8.86 0.62
N ASP A 62 10.44 -9.28 1.84
CA ASP A 62 11.80 -9.22 2.35
C ASP A 62 12.80 -9.95 1.43
N LYS A 63 13.95 -9.30 1.25
CA LYS A 63 15.04 -9.75 0.37
C LYS A 63 15.59 -11.13 0.77
N GLU A 64 15.52 -11.48 2.05
CA GLU A 64 16.06 -12.73 2.60
C GLU A 64 15.04 -13.88 2.57
N VAL A 65 13.81 -13.60 2.13
CA VAL A 65 12.72 -14.59 2.07
C VAL A 65 12.32 -14.89 0.63
N TYR A 66 11.32 -14.19 0.07
CA TYR A 66 10.89 -14.39 -1.33
C TYR A 66 11.30 -13.24 -2.25
N ASN A 67 11.74 -12.10 -1.71
CA ASN A 67 12.21 -10.93 -2.47
C ASN A 67 11.23 -10.50 -3.58
N ILE A 68 9.92 -10.58 -3.32
CA ILE A 68 8.90 -10.22 -4.32
C ILE A 68 8.83 -8.70 -4.43
N PRO A 69 9.07 -8.12 -5.62
CA PRO A 69 9.12 -6.67 -5.77
C PRO A 69 7.73 -6.03 -5.69
N LEU A 70 7.64 -4.91 -4.97
CA LEU A 70 6.49 -4.00 -4.99
C LEU A 70 6.92 -2.57 -4.68
N LEU A 71 6.08 -1.59 -5.02
CA LEU A 71 6.26 -0.19 -4.64
C LEU A 71 5.29 0.16 -3.50
N LEU A 72 5.81 0.70 -2.39
CA LEU A 72 5.01 1.26 -1.31
C LEU A 72 4.90 2.78 -1.44
N LEU A 73 3.67 3.29 -1.51
CA LEU A 73 3.36 4.72 -1.38
C LEU A 73 2.68 4.96 -0.04
N VAL A 74 3.42 5.53 0.91
CA VAL A 74 2.92 5.77 2.26
C VAL A 74 2.62 7.26 2.44
N GLY A 75 1.36 7.57 2.75
CA GLY A 75 0.99 8.94 3.08
C GLY A 75 1.42 9.27 4.51
N TRP A 76 2.07 10.42 4.67
CA TRP A 76 2.54 10.93 5.96
C TRP A 76 1.43 11.71 6.69
N ARG A 77 1.22 11.37 7.96
CA ARG A 77 0.44 12.12 8.96
C ARG A 77 1.31 12.42 10.16
N GLY A 78 1.01 13.50 10.88
CA GLY A 78 1.77 13.97 12.03
C GLY A 78 3.10 14.62 11.62
N GLU A 79 3.11 15.40 10.53
CA GLU A 79 4.29 16.14 10.13
C GLU A 79 4.64 17.21 11.19
N PRO A 80 5.88 17.23 11.74
CA PRO A 80 6.28 18.21 12.74
C PRO A 80 6.11 19.64 12.23
N GLY A 81 5.42 20.48 13.01
CA GLY A 81 5.18 21.89 12.67
C GLY A 81 4.01 22.11 11.70
N VAL A 82 3.32 21.06 11.26
CA VAL A 82 2.09 21.16 10.46
C VAL A 82 0.90 20.78 11.33
N LYS A 83 -0.15 21.59 11.30
CA LYS A 83 -1.40 21.28 12.00
C LYS A 83 -2.12 20.14 11.28
N ASP A 84 -2.13 18.97 11.88
CA ASP A 84 -2.87 17.79 11.39
C ASP A 84 -4.24 17.69 12.07
N GLU A 85 -5.00 16.66 11.72
CA GLU A 85 -6.24 16.28 12.38
C GLU A 85 -5.99 15.99 13.88
N PRO A 86 -6.96 16.24 14.79
CA PRO A 86 -6.74 16.18 16.25
C PRO A 86 -6.17 14.85 16.80
N GLN A 87 -6.34 13.77 16.06
CA GLN A 87 -5.83 12.44 16.36
C GLN A 87 -4.36 12.20 15.97
N HIS A 88 -3.66 13.19 15.41
CA HIS A 88 -2.26 13.09 14.96
C HIS A 88 -1.38 14.22 15.53
#